data_AF-A0A953LIX3-F1
#
_entry.id   AF-A0A953LIX3-F1
#
_cell.length_a   1.000
_cell.length_b   1.000
_cell.length_c   1.000
_cell.angle_alpha   90.00
_cell.angle_beta   90.00
_cell.angle_gamma   90.00
#
_symmetry.space_group_name_H-M   'P 1'
#
loop_
_entity.id
_entity.type
_entity.pdbx_description
1 polymer ?
#
loop_
_entity_poly.entity_id
_entity_poly.type
_entity_poly.pdbx_seq_one_letter_code
_entity_poly.pdbx_strand_id
1 'polypeptide(L)'
;MTNSPAPRSRARRHPAKIALGYAALAVAAGAVWAVCTDARVGPDVVVFNLDGPFNYITGAPVDGKRAYALGTVSLNEGDKDLKWFSNVNEHPVIGQNLYRLKTDASRPGGRFEQIGMSWLKHGFFALANTAPGCNCTFEDPDHEGGAYLGQGCTDPYSATLNGDRSRLGPRYQVNAATGFYSFPFDNSATVDDAADRRLQVADTEMDPAQNPGARYFGEGQYVTPDDAAAGNAFNNASFREMVVTNATTRSLGYAGSGPFTSTQVELPALAAWPLIDAAVVMEIADLFADGRLHLAAKVHDYGTGLWRYEYAIHNLNSHRSVQRVEIAVPPGSALSNAGFHDVDYHSGEPYTNADWTIDADAPNGHVAWFGETQAANANANALRWGTTYN
;
A
#
# COMPACT_ATOMS: atom_id res chain seq x y z
N MET A 1 9.37 19.09 62.72
CA MET A 1 9.76 19.23 61.30
C MET A 1 9.32 17.97 60.59
N THR A 2 8.13 17.97 60.00
CA THR A 2 7.55 16.83 59.29
C THR A 2 6.92 17.37 58.01
N ASN A 3 7.64 17.26 56.90
CA ASN A 3 7.16 17.64 55.57
C ASN A 3 6.38 16.47 54.96
N SER A 4 5.08 16.67 54.73
CA SER A 4 4.30 15.83 53.81
C SER A 4 4.53 16.28 52.37
N PRO A 5 4.68 15.36 51.39
CA PRO A 5 4.73 15.73 49.98
C PRO A 5 3.31 15.85 49.39
N ALA A 6 3.09 16.88 48.58
CA ALA A 6 1.86 17.10 47.82
C ALA A 6 1.69 16.05 46.68
N PRO A 7 0.46 15.68 46.31
CA PRO A 7 0.23 14.69 45.26
C PRO A 7 0.46 15.29 43.87
N ARG A 8 1.25 14.59 43.05
CA ARG A 8 1.40 14.89 41.61
C ARG A 8 0.12 14.49 40.86
N SER A 9 -0.56 15.46 40.26
CA SER A 9 -1.68 15.22 39.34
C SER A 9 -1.19 14.51 38.08
N ARG A 10 -1.70 13.31 37.80
CA ARG A 10 -1.57 12.66 36.49
C ARG A 10 -2.38 13.47 35.47
N ALA A 11 -1.69 14.17 34.56
CA ALA A 11 -2.33 14.76 33.39
C ALA A 11 -2.87 13.62 32.50
N ARG A 12 -4.20 13.56 32.34
CA ARG A 12 -4.85 12.72 31.33
C ARG A 12 -4.41 13.23 29.95
N ARG A 13 -3.63 12.45 29.21
CA ARG A 13 -3.38 12.71 27.79
C ARG A 13 -4.68 12.41 27.04
N HIS A 14 -5.34 13.45 26.55
CA HIS A 14 -6.45 13.29 25.62
C HIS A 14 -5.91 12.84 24.26
N PRO A 15 -6.60 11.93 23.54
CA PRO A 15 -6.24 11.58 22.17
C PRO A 15 -6.29 12.85 21.31
N ALA A 16 -5.23 13.09 20.54
CA ALA A 16 -5.15 14.22 19.63
C ALA A 16 -6.23 14.05 18.55
N LYS A 17 -7.23 14.94 18.54
CA LYS A 17 -8.18 15.05 17.43
C LYS A 17 -7.46 15.76 16.28
N ILE A 18 -7.06 15.00 15.26
CA ILE A 18 -6.53 15.58 14.02
C ILE A 18 -7.75 16.08 13.22
N ALA A 19 -7.80 17.38 12.94
CA ALA A 19 -8.79 17.95 12.03
C ALA A 19 -8.39 17.57 10.60
N LEU A 20 -9.21 16.79 9.90
CA LEU A 20 -9.04 16.53 8.47
C LEU A 20 -9.26 17.85 7.71
N GLY A 21 -8.26 18.29 6.95
CA GLY A 21 -8.46 19.28 5.90
C GLY A 21 -9.08 18.58 4.70
N TYR A 22 -10.27 19.01 4.29
CA TYR A 22 -10.96 18.44 3.12
C TYR A 22 -10.24 18.86 1.84
N ALA A 23 -9.71 17.88 1.12
CA ALA A 23 -9.21 18.07 -0.24
C ALA A 23 -9.73 16.89 -1.08
N ALA A 24 -10.90 17.08 -1.68
CA ALA A 24 -11.47 16.12 -2.61
C ALA A 24 -10.52 15.96 -3.81
N LEU A 25 -10.01 14.75 -4.01
CA LEU A 25 -9.14 14.45 -5.13
C LEU A 25 -9.99 14.39 -6.41
N ALA A 26 -9.90 15.42 -7.26
CA ALA A 26 -10.45 15.36 -8.61
C ALA A 26 -9.54 14.48 -9.47
N VAL A 27 -9.73 13.16 -9.43
CA VAL A 27 -8.98 12.24 -10.29
C VAL A 27 -9.60 12.26 -11.68
N ALA A 28 -8.98 13.00 -12.61
CA ALA A 28 -9.37 12.96 -14.01
C ALA A 28 -9.01 11.59 -14.60
N ALA A 29 -10.03 10.82 -14.98
CA ALA A 29 -9.83 9.57 -15.72
C ALA A 29 -9.19 9.89 -17.09
N GLY A 30 -7.99 9.36 -17.35
CA GLY A 30 -7.39 9.37 -18.68
C GLY A 30 -6.36 10.47 -18.98
N ALA A 31 -5.79 11.14 -17.98
CA ALA A 31 -4.61 11.97 -18.21
C ALA A 31 -3.39 11.07 -18.49
N VAL A 32 -2.90 11.08 -19.73
CA VAL A 32 -1.50 10.73 -20.01
C VAL A 32 -0.69 11.81 -19.29
N TRP A 33 -0.16 11.50 -18.11
CA TRP A 33 0.69 12.43 -17.38
C TRP A 33 1.88 12.79 -18.26
N ALA A 34 2.10 14.09 -18.43
CA ALA A 34 3.27 14.59 -19.12
C ALA A 34 4.47 14.41 -18.18
N VAL A 35 4.99 13.19 -18.16
CA VAL A 35 6.13 12.79 -17.34
C VAL A 35 7.34 13.69 -17.67
N CYS A 36 8.06 14.15 -16.64
CA CYS A 36 9.23 15.02 -16.74
C CYS A 36 8.99 16.44 -17.31
N THR A 37 7.77 16.98 -17.25
CA THR A 37 7.51 18.36 -17.71
C THR A 37 7.71 19.44 -16.64
N ASP A 38 7.63 19.07 -15.36
CA ASP A 38 7.91 19.93 -14.20
C ASP A 38 8.59 19.09 -13.12
N ALA A 39 9.93 19.10 -13.08
CA ALA A 39 10.68 18.29 -12.12
C ALA A 39 10.41 18.76 -10.68
N ARG A 40 10.19 17.81 -9.77
CA ARG A 40 10.05 18.13 -8.34
C ARG A 40 11.41 18.49 -7.75
N VAL A 41 11.40 19.35 -6.74
CA VAL A 41 12.64 19.73 -6.04
C VAL A 41 13.13 18.53 -5.22
N GLY A 42 14.39 18.15 -5.41
CA GLY A 42 15.01 16.99 -4.79
C GLY A 42 14.78 15.69 -5.58
N PRO A 43 15.33 14.55 -5.10
CA PRO A 43 15.08 13.24 -5.70
C PRO A 43 13.60 12.86 -5.57
N ASP A 44 13.01 12.22 -6.59
CA ASP A 44 11.61 11.79 -6.57
C ASP A 44 11.45 10.47 -7.33
N VAL A 45 11.14 9.38 -6.60
CA VAL A 45 10.97 8.06 -7.22
C VAL A 45 9.51 7.71 -7.42
N VAL A 46 9.12 7.49 -8.69
CA VAL A 46 7.78 7.02 -9.04
C VAL A 46 7.81 5.66 -9.71
N VAL A 47 6.73 4.89 -9.56
CA VAL A 47 6.54 3.65 -10.32
C VAL A 47 5.95 4.00 -11.69
N PHE A 48 6.83 4.27 -12.64
CA PHE A 48 6.46 4.68 -14.00
C PHE A 48 5.74 3.57 -14.78
N ASN A 49 6.13 2.31 -14.58
CA ASN A 49 5.44 1.19 -15.22
C ASN A 49 5.44 -0.08 -14.37
N LEU A 50 4.31 -0.78 -14.37
CA LEU A 50 4.16 -2.15 -13.91
C LEU A 50 4.10 -3.06 -15.13
N ASP A 51 5.10 -3.94 -15.25
CA ASP A 51 5.23 -4.90 -16.33
C ASP A 51 5.25 -6.35 -15.85
N GLY A 52 5.26 -7.26 -16.84
CA GLY A 52 4.60 -8.58 -16.81
C GLY A 52 4.70 -9.31 -15.46
N PRO A 53 3.58 -9.81 -14.90
CA PRO A 53 3.63 -10.57 -13.67
C PRO A 53 4.29 -11.93 -13.89
N PHE A 54 5.02 -12.41 -12.89
CA PHE A 54 5.53 -13.78 -12.84
C PHE A 54 4.68 -14.62 -11.88
N ASN A 55 4.33 -15.83 -12.29
CA ASN A 55 3.47 -16.75 -11.55
C ASN A 55 4.33 -17.89 -10.98
N TYR A 56 4.66 -17.86 -9.69
CA TYR A 56 5.56 -18.86 -9.07
C TYR A 56 4.85 -20.17 -8.71
N ILE A 57 3.55 -20.13 -8.43
CA ILE A 57 2.75 -21.31 -8.05
C ILE A 57 1.59 -21.48 -9.03
N THR A 58 1.82 -22.26 -10.09
CA THR A 58 0.82 -22.60 -11.13
C THR A 58 0.23 -24.00 -10.94
N GLY A 59 0.79 -24.82 -10.05
CA GLY A 59 0.28 -26.14 -9.67
C GLY A 59 -0.78 -26.09 -8.57
N ALA A 60 -0.80 -27.07 -7.67
CA ALA A 60 -1.60 -26.98 -6.45
C ALA A 60 -1.13 -25.79 -5.59
N PRO A 61 -2.05 -25.05 -4.93
CA PRO A 61 -1.66 -23.99 -4.01
C PRO A 61 -0.85 -24.56 -2.84
N VAL A 62 0.09 -23.77 -2.32
CA VAL A 62 0.87 -24.13 -1.14
C VAL A 62 0.25 -23.44 0.06
N ASP A 63 -0.19 -24.21 1.04
CA ASP A 63 -0.96 -23.72 2.20
C ASP A 63 -2.18 -22.86 1.80
N GLY A 64 -2.85 -23.25 0.72
CA GLY A 64 -3.98 -22.51 0.16
C GLY A 64 -3.60 -21.16 -0.49
N LYS A 65 -2.31 -20.82 -0.60
CA LYS A 65 -1.81 -19.59 -1.20
C LYS A 65 -1.23 -19.80 -2.61
N ARG A 66 -1.31 -18.74 -3.40
CA ARG A 66 -0.62 -18.49 -4.67
C ARG A 66 0.48 -17.46 -4.43
N ALA A 67 1.46 -17.45 -5.32
CA ALA A 67 2.58 -16.52 -5.23
C ALA A 67 2.94 -15.92 -6.58
N TYR A 68 3.11 -14.61 -6.57
CA TYR A 68 3.37 -13.80 -7.75
C TYR A 68 4.54 -12.84 -7.51
N ALA A 69 4.96 -12.17 -8.57
CA ALA A 69 5.71 -10.94 -8.49
C ALA A 69 5.33 -10.05 -9.68
N LEU A 70 5.41 -8.73 -9.51
CA LEU A 70 5.20 -7.74 -10.55
C LEU A 70 6.55 -7.22 -11.04
N GLY A 71 6.71 -6.99 -12.33
CA GLY A 71 7.85 -6.23 -12.82
C GLY A 71 7.58 -4.74 -12.64
N THR A 72 8.64 -3.98 -12.39
CA THR A 72 8.54 -2.55 -12.07
C THR A 72 9.58 -1.77 -12.83
N VAL A 73 9.19 -0.64 -13.41
CA VAL A 73 10.09 0.37 -13.93
C VAL A 73 9.92 1.61 -13.06
N SER A 74 10.99 1.97 -12.36
CA SER A 74 11.04 3.26 -11.65
C SER A 74 11.43 4.38 -12.59
N LEU A 75 11.09 5.60 -12.21
CA LEU A 75 11.56 6.84 -12.83
C LEU A 75 11.95 7.81 -11.73
N ASN A 76 13.05 8.53 -11.94
CA ASN A 76 13.33 9.74 -11.19
C ASN A 76 12.65 10.94 -11.86
N GLU A 77 11.58 11.48 -11.28
CA GLU A 77 10.92 12.70 -11.78
C GLU A 77 11.39 13.98 -11.08
N GLY A 78 12.38 13.85 -10.20
CA GLY A 78 12.99 14.94 -9.47
C GLY A 78 14.08 15.68 -10.24
N ASP A 79 14.59 16.76 -9.65
CA ASP A 79 15.68 17.59 -10.16
C ASP A 79 17.06 17.24 -9.56
N LYS A 80 17.14 16.12 -8.83
CA LYS A 80 18.36 15.56 -8.21
C LYS A 80 18.48 14.07 -8.42
N ASP A 81 19.70 13.54 -8.35
CA ASP A 81 19.96 12.12 -8.52
C ASP A 81 19.43 11.33 -7.30
N LEU A 82 18.78 10.20 -7.55
CA LEU A 82 18.39 9.23 -6.52
C LEU A 82 19.57 8.29 -6.24
N LYS A 83 19.80 7.97 -4.98
CA LYS A 83 20.80 6.98 -4.54
C LYS A 83 20.31 5.55 -4.77
N TRP A 84 21.23 4.70 -5.19
CA TRP A 84 20.98 3.28 -5.51
C TRP A 84 22.12 2.35 -5.04
N PHE A 85 22.74 2.68 -3.90
CA PHE A 85 23.95 2.03 -3.41
C PHE A 85 23.70 0.63 -2.82
N SER A 86 24.11 -0.41 -3.54
CA SER A 86 23.80 -1.83 -3.24
C SER A 86 24.06 -2.39 -1.84
N ASN A 87 25.04 -1.86 -1.08
CA ASN A 87 25.53 -2.48 0.15
C ASN A 87 25.38 -1.59 1.40
N VAL A 88 24.50 -0.60 1.33
CA VAL A 88 24.15 0.28 2.44
C VAL A 88 22.63 0.44 2.47
N ASN A 89 22.09 1.31 3.32
CA ASN A 89 20.66 1.59 3.39
C ASN A 89 20.25 2.81 2.55
N GLU A 90 20.96 3.06 1.44
CA GLU A 90 20.75 4.20 0.55
C GLU A 90 20.38 3.70 -0.85
N HIS A 91 19.30 2.93 -0.90
CA HIS A 91 18.64 2.46 -2.11
C HIS A 91 17.17 2.16 -1.82
N PRO A 92 16.30 2.15 -2.84
CA PRO A 92 14.88 1.89 -2.62
C PRO A 92 14.60 0.44 -2.22
N VAL A 93 13.58 0.30 -1.38
CA VAL A 93 12.88 -0.95 -1.14
C VAL A 93 11.54 -0.93 -1.88
N ILE A 94 11.17 -2.05 -2.49
CA ILE A 94 10.07 -2.11 -3.45
C ILE A 94 9.01 -3.09 -2.93
N GLY A 95 7.85 -2.55 -2.54
CA GLY A 95 6.69 -3.32 -2.11
C GLY A 95 5.75 -3.62 -3.27
N GLN A 96 5.06 -4.75 -3.17
CA GLN A 96 4.03 -5.16 -4.13
C GLN A 96 2.78 -5.58 -3.40
N ASN A 97 1.62 -5.18 -3.93
CA ASN A 97 0.31 -5.50 -3.37
C ASN A 97 -0.64 -5.94 -4.47
N LEU A 98 -1.65 -6.74 -4.12
CA LEU A 98 -2.75 -7.11 -5.00
C LEU A 98 -4.08 -6.76 -4.34
N TYR A 99 -4.95 -6.13 -5.11
CA TYR A 99 -6.28 -5.72 -4.66
C TYR A 99 -7.37 -6.34 -5.51
N ARG A 100 -8.56 -6.46 -4.91
CA ARG A 100 -9.78 -6.88 -5.58
C ARG A 100 -10.90 -5.87 -5.33
N LEU A 101 -11.55 -5.44 -6.41
CA LEU A 101 -12.86 -4.81 -6.35
C LEU A 101 -13.93 -5.85 -6.69
N LYS A 102 -14.85 -6.11 -5.77
CA LYS A 102 -15.98 -7.02 -5.98
C LYS A 102 -17.28 -6.37 -5.54
N THR A 103 -18.31 -6.50 -6.39
CA THR A 103 -19.68 -6.12 -6.09
C THR A 103 -20.53 -7.38 -6.11
N ASP A 104 -21.27 -7.63 -5.02
CA ASP A 104 -22.21 -8.73 -4.92
C ASP A 104 -23.39 -8.35 -4.02
N ALA A 105 -24.36 -9.25 -3.86
CA ALA A 105 -25.57 -8.98 -3.07
C ALA A 105 -25.28 -8.65 -1.60
N SER A 106 -24.17 -9.15 -1.04
CA SER A 106 -23.74 -8.81 0.33
C SER A 106 -22.97 -7.49 0.40
N ARG A 107 -22.53 -6.96 -0.75
CA ARG A 107 -21.71 -5.75 -0.91
C ARG A 107 -22.22 -4.91 -2.09
N PRO A 108 -23.47 -4.39 -2.04
CA PRO A 108 -24.09 -3.73 -3.19
C PRO A 108 -23.41 -2.42 -3.60
N GLY A 109 -22.61 -1.80 -2.71
CA GLY A 109 -21.74 -0.67 -3.03
C GLY A 109 -20.41 -1.04 -3.70
N GLY A 110 -20.09 -2.32 -3.79
CA GLY A 110 -18.74 -2.78 -4.11
C GLY A 110 -17.80 -2.62 -2.92
N ARG A 111 -16.79 -3.49 -2.85
CA ARG A 111 -15.73 -3.40 -1.84
C ARG A 111 -14.37 -3.57 -2.49
N PHE A 112 -13.46 -2.64 -2.19
CA PHE A 112 -12.08 -2.64 -2.64
C PHE A 112 -11.17 -3.13 -1.50
N GLU A 113 -10.70 -4.38 -1.61
CA GLU A 113 -9.94 -5.08 -0.57
C GLU A 113 -8.51 -5.34 -1.04
N GLN A 114 -7.52 -5.17 -0.16
CA GLN A 114 -6.18 -5.71 -0.38
C GLN A 114 -6.19 -7.20 -0.08
N ILE A 115 -5.89 -8.04 -1.06
CA ILE A 115 -5.95 -9.50 -0.92
C ILE A 115 -4.57 -10.16 -0.89
N GLY A 116 -3.52 -9.38 -1.10
CA GLY A 116 -2.16 -9.87 -1.02
C GLY A 116 -1.13 -8.77 -0.89
N MET A 117 0.01 -9.15 -0.32
CA MET A 117 1.19 -8.31 -0.18
C MET A 117 2.45 -9.17 -0.34
N SER A 118 3.57 -8.52 -0.67
CA SER A 118 4.91 -9.12 -0.67
C SER A 118 5.77 -8.53 0.45
N TRP A 119 6.88 -9.20 0.77
CA TRP A 119 8.06 -8.54 1.30
C TRP A 119 8.68 -7.58 0.27
N LEU A 120 9.72 -6.86 0.65
CA LEU A 120 10.26 -5.77 -0.13
C LEU A 120 11.51 -6.17 -0.90
N LYS A 121 11.53 -5.95 -2.21
CA LYS A 121 12.75 -6.13 -2.99
C LYS A 121 13.69 -4.96 -2.73
N HIS A 122 14.92 -5.26 -2.31
CA HIS A 122 15.98 -4.26 -2.19
C HIS A 122 16.60 -3.92 -3.56
N GLY A 123 16.70 -2.62 -3.86
CA GLY A 123 17.55 -2.03 -4.90
C GLY A 123 19.00 -2.53 -4.84
N PHE A 124 19.68 -2.54 -5.98
CA PHE A 124 21.11 -2.90 -6.01
C PHE A 124 21.87 -2.32 -7.19
N PHE A 125 21.18 -1.95 -8.27
CA PHE A 125 21.79 -1.37 -9.46
C PHE A 125 20.74 -0.64 -10.27
N ALA A 126 20.97 0.64 -10.57
CA ALA A 126 20.14 1.41 -11.49
C ALA A 126 20.70 1.29 -12.92
N LEU A 127 19.91 0.75 -13.85
CA LEU A 127 20.26 0.74 -15.28
C LEU A 127 20.25 2.13 -15.90
N ALA A 128 19.42 3.04 -15.36
CA ALA A 128 19.30 4.44 -15.77
C ALA A 128 19.09 4.65 -17.28
N ASN A 129 18.08 3.99 -17.84
CA ASN A 129 17.65 4.20 -19.23
C ASN A 129 16.85 5.49 -19.38
N THR A 130 16.86 6.11 -20.57
CA THR A 130 16.01 7.28 -20.84
C THR A 130 14.52 6.90 -20.96
N ALA A 131 13.66 7.51 -20.13
CA ALA A 131 12.21 7.35 -20.26
C ALA A 131 11.67 8.05 -21.52
N PRO A 132 10.60 7.54 -22.16
CA PRO A 132 9.90 8.26 -23.22
C PRO A 132 9.42 9.63 -22.74
N GLY A 133 9.83 10.71 -23.41
CA GLY A 133 9.46 12.07 -23.05
C GLY A 133 10.33 12.73 -21.97
N CYS A 134 11.29 12.00 -21.40
CA CYS A 134 12.25 12.52 -20.42
C CYS A 134 13.64 12.72 -21.05
N ASN A 135 14.44 13.59 -20.44
CA ASN A 135 15.86 13.67 -20.69
C ASN A 135 16.61 13.09 -19.50
N CYS A 136 17.28 11.95 -19.70
CA CYS A 136 18.06 11.29 -18.64
C CYS A 136 19.39 12.02 -18.46
N THR A 137 19.56 12.66 -17.30
CA THR A 137 20.77 13.41 -16.92
C THR A 137 21.22 13.05 -15.52
N PHE A 138 22.47 13.35 -15.21
CA PHE A 138 23.07 13.12 -13.88
C PHE A 138 23.70 14.41 -13.39
N GLU A 139 23.56 14.66 -12.09
CA GLU A 139 24.37 15.68 -11.41
C GLU A 139 25.69 15.10 -10.91
N ASP A 140 25.71 13.82 -10.52
CA ASP A 140 26.93 13.17 -10.05
C ASP A 140 27.80 12.75 -11.26
N PRO A 141 29.02 13.29 -11.40
CA PRO A 141 29.91 12.88 -12.49
C PRO A 141 30.36 11.42 -12.36
N ASP A 142 30.30 10.84 -11.17
CA ASP A 142 30.68 9.46 -10.86
C ASP A 142 29.47 8.50 -10.85
N HIS A 143 28.42 8.82 -11.62
CA HIS A 143 27.21 7.99 -11.77
C HIS A 143 27.45 6.62 -12.43
N GLU A 144 28.65 6.39 -12.96
CA GLU A 144 29.02 5.12 -13.58
C GLU A 144 28.89 3.96 -12.57
N GLY A 145 28.31 2.83 -13.00
CA GLY A 145 28.18 1.64 -12.17
C GLY A 145 26.85 1.47 -11.43
N GLY A 146 25.82 2.24 -11.79
CA GLY A 146 24.44 2.02 -11.33
C GLY A 146 24.19 2.39 -9.88
N ALA A 147 25.04 3.25 -9.34
CA ALA A 147 24.97 3.77 -7.98
C ALA A 147 23.92 4.89 -7.81
N TYR A 148 23.47 5.47 -8.93
CA TYR A 148 22.48 6.52 -8.96
C TYR A 148 21.44 6.28 -10.06
N LEU A 149 20.20 6.69 -9.81
CA LEU A 149 19.19 6.89 -10.85
C LEU A 149 19.07 8.39 -11.14
N GLY A 150 19.61 8.81 -12.28
CA GLY A 150 19.65 10.22 -12.70
C GLY A 150 18.28 10.82 -12.98
N GLN A 151 18.20 12.15 -13.08
CA GLN A 151 16.96 12.89 -13.37
C GLN A 151 16.39 12.44 -14.72
N GLY A 152 15.09 12.12 -14.78
CA GLY A 152 14.43 11.64 -16.00
C GLY A 152 14.88 10.24 -16.46
N CYS A 153 15.72 9.56 -15.69
CA CYS A 153 16.18 8.21 -15.96
C CYS A 153 15.24 7.16 -15.33
N THR A 154 15.20 5.98 -15.94
CA THR A 154 14.38 4.84 -15.51
C THR A 154 15.22 3.63 -15.17
N ASP A 155 14.75 2.85 -14.20
CA ASP A 155 15.36 1.57 -13.86
C ASP A 155 14.31 0.43 -13.89
N PRO A 156 14.40 -0.49 -14.87
CA PRO A 156 13.52 -1.64 -14.96
C PRO A 156 14.05 -2.84 -14.16
N TYR A 157 13.20 -3.40 -13.30
CA TYR A 157 13.35 -4.71 -12.69
C TYR A 157 12.26 -5.66 -13.18
N SER A 158 12.68 -6.83 -13.69
CA SER A 158 11.74 -7.88 -14.06
C SER A 158 10.98 -8.43 -12.85
N ALA A 159 9.80 -8.99 -13.08
CA ALA A 159 9.07 -9.71 -12.03
C ALA A 159 9.88 -10.83 -11.38
N THR A 160 10.74 -11.51 -12.14
CA THR A 160 11.61 -12.56 -11.59
C THR A 160 12.67 -12.03 -10.63
N LEU A 161 13.22 -10.84 -10.89
CA LEU A 161 14.14 -10.15 -9.98
C LEU A 161 13.39 -9.61 -8.76
N ASN A 162 12.20 -9.06 -8.96
CA ASN A 162 11.36 -8.57 -7.87
C ASN A 162 10.82 -9.68 -6.97
N GLY A 163 10.70 -10.91 -7.47
CA GLY A 163 10.33 -12.10 -6.69
C GLY A 163 11.51 -12.96 -6.22
N ASP A 164 12.75 -12.47 -6.35
CA ASP A 164 13.94 -13.16 -5.86
C ASP A 164 14.03 -13.09 -4.33
N ARG A 165 13.70 -14.20 -3.67
CA ARG A 165 13.66 -14.33 -2.21
C ARG A 165 14.96 -13.96 -1.50
N SER A 166 16.11 -14.01 -2.19
CA SER A 166 17.39 -13.59 -1.61
C SER A 166 17.52 -12.07 -1.44
N ARG A 167 16.68 -11.30 -2.16
CA ARG A 167 16.62 -9.83 -2.16
C ARG A 167 15.37 -9.28 -1.51
N LEU A 168 14.50 -10.14 -1.02
CA LEU A 168 13.27 -9.77 -0.32
C LEU A 168 13.55 -9.64 1.16
N GLY A 169 13.41 -8.41 1.67
CA GLY A 169 13.51 -8.06 3.09
C GLY A 169 12.13 -7.76 3.69
N PRO A 170 11.94 -7.97 5.00
CA PRO A 170 10.65 -7.79 5.64
C PRO A 170 10.24 -6.32 5.74
N ARG A 171 8.93 -6.05 5.74
CA ARG A 171 8.37 -4.70 5.84
C ARG A 171 8.57 -4.07 7.21
N TYR A 172 8.58 -4.87 8.29
CA TYR A 172 8.72 -4.35 9.66
C TYR A 172 10.04 -3.59 9.91
N GLN A 173 11.08 -3.82 9.11
CA GLN A 173 12.38 -3.17 9.28
C GLN A 173 12.45 -1.76 8.66
N VAL A 174 11.42 -1.37 7.90
CA VAL A 174 11.40 -0.12 7.15
C VAL A 174 10.53 0.91 7.85
N ASN A 175 11.10 2.08 8.11
CA ASN A 175 10.35 3.27 8.44
C ASN A 175 9.93 3.98 7.15
N ALA A 176 8.74 3.65 6.66
CA ALA A 176 8.25 4.14 5.36
C ALA A 176 8.08 5.67 5.28
N ALA A 177 7.93 6.37 6.40
CA ALA A 177 7.85 7.84 6.41
C ALA A 177 9.20 8.51 6.17
N THR A 178 10.30 7.81 6.44
CA THR A 178 11.67 8.33 6.30
C THR A 178 12.51 7.58 5.27
N GLY A 179 11.98 6.47 4.74
CA GLY A 179 12.72 5.52 3.92
C GLY A 179 13.81 4.72 4.64
N PHE A 180 14.11 5.02 5.91
CA PHE A 180 15.19 4.37 6.64
C PHE A 180 14.90 2.89 6.92
N TYR A 181 15.94 2.07 6.78
CA TYR A 181 15.99 0.69 7.27
C TYR A 181 17.41 0.34 7.69
N SER A 182 17.54 -0.74 8.47
CA SER A 182 18.85 -1.28 8.83
C SER A 182 19.43 -2.11 7.67
N PHE A 183 20.73 -1.94 7.40
CA PHE A 183 21.45 -2.76 6.43
C PHE A 183 22.66 -3.46 7.10
N PRO A 184 22.93 -4.75 6.81
CA PRO A 184 22.10 -5.65 6.00
C PRO A 184 20.73 -5.87 6.64
N PHE A 185 19.70 -6.01 5.81
CA PHE A 185 18.35 -6.32 6.29
C PHE A 185 18.32 -7.73 6.89
N ASP A 186 17.45 -7.94 7.87
CA ASP A 186 17.31 -9.25 8.51
C ASP A 186 16.47 -10.14 7.61
N ASN A 187 17.08 -11.21 7.12
CA ASN A 187 16.43 -12.23 6.31
C ASN A 187 16.50 -13.62 6.99
N SER A 188 16.72 -13.66 8.31
CA SER A 188 16.96 -14.87 9.10
C SER A 188 15.71 -15.72 9.33
N ALA A 189 14.51 -15.19 9.05
CA ALA A 189 13.28 -15.96 9.11
C ALA A 189 13.35 -17.18 8.16
N THR A 190 13.11 -18.37 8.70
CA THR A 190 13.16 -19.63 7.96
C THR A 190 12.19 -19.61 6.79
N VAL A 191 12.73 -19.91 5.60
CA VAL A 191 12.00 -20.00 4.32
C VAL A 191 11.64 -21.46 4.06
N ASP A 192 10.36 -21.82 4.02
CA ASP A 192 9.98 -23.24 3.84
C ASP A 192 9.11 -23.54 2.61
N ASP A 193 8.75 -22.54 1.79
CA ASP A 193 8.00 -22.83 0.55
C ASP A 193 8.24 -21.87 -0.63
N ALA A 194 7.58 -22.17 -1.76
CA ALA A 194 7.63 -21.40 -2.99
C ALA A 194 6.85 -20.07 -2.93
N ALA A 195 5.99 -19.88 -1.92
CA ALA A 195 5.22 -18.66 -1.71
C ALA A 195 5.97 -17.64 -0.85
N ASP A 196 6.88 -18.10 0.00
CA ASP A 196 7.59 -17.29 0.98
C ASP A 196 8.17 -15.98 0.40
N ARG A 197 7.95 -14.89 1.14
CA ARG A 197 8.35 -13.49 0.88
C ARG A 197 7.75 -12.84 -0.37
N ARG A 198 7.28 -13.61 -1.35
CA ARG A 198 6.69 -13.11 -2.60
C ARG A 198 5.32 -12.50 -2.35
N LEU A 199 4.70 -11.95 -3.40
CA LEU A 199 3.32 -11.47 -3.34
C LEU A 199 2.39 -12.67 -3.12
N GLN A 200 1.97 -12.89 -1.88
CA GLN A 200 1.11 -14.00 -1.48
C GLN A 200 -0.35 -13.60 -1.54
N VAL A 201 -1.18 -14.48 -2.09
CA VAL A 201 -2.63 -14.29 -2.22
C VAL A 201 -3.30 -15.63 -1.96
N ALA A 202 -4.41 -15.68 -1.23
CA ALA A 202 -5.16 -16.94 -1.09
C ALA A 202 -5.76 -17.40 -2.44
N ASP A 203 -5.72 -18.69 -2.74
CA ASP A 203 -6.25 -19.27 -3.99
C ASP A 203 -7.72 -18.93 -4.20
N THR A 204 -8.50 -18.95 -3.11
CA THR A 204 -9.93 -18.63 -3.08
C THR A 204 -10.22 -17.19 -3.49
N GLU A 205 -9.32 -16.25 -3.17
CA GLU A 205 -9.47 -14.84 -3.54
C GLU A 205 -9.30 -14.64 -5.05
N MET A 206 -8.57 -15.54 -5.70
CA MET A 206 -8.28 -15.54 -7.14
C MET A 206 -9.19 -16.44 -7.96
N ASP A 207 -10.08 -17.22 -7.33
CA ASP A 207 -10.98 -18.14 -8.01
C ASP A 207 -12.11 -17.39 -8.74
N PRO A 208 -12.14 -17.38 -10.09
CA PRO A 208 -13.20 -16.67 -10.82
C PRO A 208 -14.60 -17.23 -10.56
N ALA A 209 -14.71 -18.51 -10.16
CA ALA A 209 -16.00 -19.11 -9.82
C ALA A 209 -16.54 -18.61 -8.48
N GLN A 210 -15.67 -18.27 -7.52
CA GLN A 210 -16.04 -17.72 -6.21
C GLN A 210 -16.14 -16.18 -6.25
N ASN A 211 -15.47 -15.56 -7.21
CA ASN A 211 -15.39 -14.11 -7.37
C ASN A 211 -15.90 -13.65 -8.75
N PRO A 212 -17.15 -13.99 -9.13
CA PRO A 212 -17.72 -13.55 -10.39
C PRO A 212 -17.79 -12.02 -10.44
N GLY A 213 -17.33 -11.44 -11.55
CA GLY A 213 -17.33 -9.99 -11.74
C GLY A 213 -16.26 -9.22 -10.96
N ALA A 214 -15.36 -9.91 -10.25
CA ALA A 214 -14.25 -9.25 -9.57
C ALA A 214 -13.24 -8.65 -10.56
N ARG A 215 -12.70 -7.48 -10.21
CA ARG A 215 -11.59 -6.80 -10.90
C ARG A 215 -10.37 -6.82 -9.99
N TYR A 216 -9.18 -6.98 -10.56
CA TYR A 216 -7.94 -7.08 -9.80
C TYR A 216 -6.98 -5.95 -10.16
N PHE A 217 -6.20 -5.48 -9.19
CA PHE A 217 -5.27 -4.36 -9.38
C PHE A 217 -3.95 -4.70 -8.71
N GLY A 218 -2.88 -4.74 -9.49
CA GLY A 218 -1.52 -4.86 -8.98
C GLY A 218 -0.97 -3.48 -8.67
N GLU A 219 -0.31 -3.34 -7.53
CA GLU A 219 0.33 -2.11 -7.07
C GLU A 219 1.81 -2.37 -6.83
N GLY A 220 2.65 -1.41 -7.24
CA GLY A 220 4.04 -1.33 -6.83
C GLY A 220 4.27 -0.04 -6.07
N GLN A 221 5.13 -0.08 -5.06
CA GLN A 221 5.53 1.10 -4.28
C GLN A 221 7.04 1.09 -4.05
N TYR A 222 7.69 2.22 -4.29
CA TYR A 222 9.10 2.43 -3.96
C TYR A 222 9.18 3.27 -2.68
N VAL A 223 10.12 2.94 -1.80
CA VAL A 223 10.39 3.72 -0.58
C VAL A 223 11.90 3.88 -0.49
N THR A 224 12.40 5.11 -0.45
CA THR A 224 13.84 5.41 -0.36
C THR A 224 14.11 6.62 0.55
N PRO A 225 15.24 6.66 1.29
CA PRO A 225 15.48 7.73 2.27
C PRO A 225 15.58 9.15 1.69
N ASP A 226 16.16 9.30 0.50
CA ASP A 226 16.43 10.58 -0.14
C ASP A 226 15.19 11.21 -0.78
N ASP A 227 14.31 10.40 -1.38
CA ASP A 227 12.94 10.77 -1.78
C ASP A 227 12.11 11.28 -0.59
N ALA A 228 12.15 10.54 0.53
CA ALA A 228 11.46 10.93 1.76
C ALA A 228 12.05 12.21 2.37
N ALA A 229 13.38 12.36 2.38
CA ALA A 229 14.06 13.55 2.87
C ALA A 229 13.78 14.79 2.01
N ALA A 230 13.54 14.62 0.71
CA ALA A 230 13.11 15.69 -0.20
C ALA A 230 11.64 16.08 -0.02
N GLY A 231 10.85 15.28 0.69
CA GLY A 231 9.41 15.51 0.88
C GLY A 231 8.56 15.00 -0.29
N ASN A 232 9.09 14.12 -1.13
CA ASN A 232 8.41 13.61 -2.31
C ASN A 232 7.71 12.25 -2.09
N ALA A 233 7.86 11.61 -0.93
CA ALA A 233 7.38 10.25 -0.65
C ALA A 233 5.85 9.98 -0.65
N PHE A 234 5.01 10.85 -1.23
CA PHE A 234 3.56 10.69 -1.28
C PHE A 234 2.98 10.33 -2.67
N ASN A 235 3.85 10.13 -3.67
CA ASN A 235 3.50 9.76 -5.06
C ASN A 235 4.19 8.45 -5.52
N ASN A 236 4.88 7.76 -4.61
CA ASN A 236 5.77 6.64 -4.96
C ASN A 236 5.06 5.29 -5.13
N ALA A 237 3.74 5.28 -5.27
CA ALA A 237 2.91 4.10 -5.55
C ALA A 237 2.13 4.28 -6.84
N SER A 238 2.05 3.21 -7.65
CA SER A 238 1.27 3.18 -8.88
C SER A 238 0.52 1.86 -9.00
N PHE A 239 -0.60 1.85 -9.73
CA PHE A 239 -1.36 0.62 -9.97
C PHE A 239 -1.58 0.31 -11.46
N ARG A 240 -1.92 -0.94 -11.75
CA ARG A 240 -2.39 -1.38 -13.08
C ARG A 240 -3.42 -2.48 -12.94
N GLU A 241 -4.45 -2.45 -13.78
CA GLU A 241 -5.50 -3.48 -13.74
C GLU A 241 -4.98 -4.82 -14.28
N MET A 242 -5.35 -5.88 -13.56
CA MET A 242 -4.94 -7.26 -13.80
C MET A 242 -6.16 -8.15 -14.07
N VAL A 243 -5.90 -9.28 -14.72
CA VAL A 243 -6.89 -10.32 -15.02
C VAL A 243 -6.34 -11.69 -14.65
N VAL A 244 -7.22 -12.57 -14.19
CA VAL A 244 -6.93 -14.01 -14.07
C VAL A 244 -6.98 -14.61 -15.48
N THR A 245 -5.82 -14.79 -16.10
CA THR A 245 -5.68 -15.29 -17.48
C THR A 245 -5.93 -16.79 -17.60
N ASN A 246 -5.79 -17.53 -16.49
CA ASN A 246 -6.11 -18.95 -16.43
C ASN A 246 -6.77 -19.28 -15.09
N ALA A 247 -8.02 -19.72 -15.15
CA ALA A 247 -8.80 -20.05 -13.96
C ALA A 247 -8.20 -21.23 -13.17
N THR A 248 -7.67 -22.26 -13.83
CA THR A 248 -7.16 -23.47 -13.14
C THR A 248 -5.86 -23.18 -12.37
N THR A 249 -4.94 -22.45 -12.99
CA THR A 249 -3.62 -22.16 -12.41
C THR A 249 -3.60 -20.84 -11.63
N ARG A 250 -4.72 -20.11 -11.60
CA ARG A 250 -4.85 -18.73 -11.10
C ARG A 250 -3.79 -17.80 -11.68
N SER A 251 -3.41 -17.99 -12.95
CA SER A 251 -2.37 -17.18 -13.56
C SER A 251 -2.84 -15.73 -13.72
N LEU A 252 -1.98 -14.78 -13.37
CA LEU A 252 -2.21 -13.35 -13.55
C LEU A 252 -1.59 -12.84 -14.85
N GLY A 253 -2.22 -11.84 -15.43
CA GLY A 253 -1.72 -10.99 -16.51
C GLY A 253 -2.32 -9.59 -16.38
N TYR A 254 -1.82 -8.61 -17.14
CA TYR A 254 -2.46 -7.29 -17.19
C TYR A 254 -3.66 -7.30 -18.12
N ALA A 255 -4.64 -6.45 -17.80
CA ALA A 255 -5.80 -6.26 -18.66
C ALA A 255 -5.38 -5.71 -20.04
N GLY A 256 -5.87 -6.35 -21.10
CA GLY A 256 -5.63 -5.91 -22.49
C GLY A 256 -6.67 -4.92 -23.02
N SER A 257 -7.73 -4.65 -22.24
CA SER A 257 -8.80 -3.70 -22.56
C SER A 257 -9.34 -3.06 -21.28
N GLY A 258 -10.11 -1.98 -21.41
CA GLY A 258 -10.63 -1.21 -20.29
C GLY A 258 -9.84 0.07 -20.01
N PRO A 259 -10.18 0.80 -18.94
CA PRO A 259 -9.63 2.14 -18.68
C PRO A 259 -8.20 2.11 -18.10
N PHE A 260 -7.76 1.00 -17.51
CA PHE A 260 -6.47 0.91 -16.80
C PHE A 260 -5.52 -0.13 -17.41
N THR A 261 -5.48 -0.19 -18.75
CA THR A 261 -4.57 -1.06 -19.50
C THR A 261 -3.12 -0.63 -19.41
N SER A 262 -2.85 0.63 -19.06
CA SER A 262 -1.53 1.16 -18.70
C SER A 262 -1.44 1.41 -17.21
N THR A 263 -0.20 1.50 -16.72
CA THR A 263 0.09 1.90 -15.33
C THR A 263 -0.50 3.29 -15.07
N GLN A 264 -1.24 3.40 -13.97
CA GLN A 264 -1.73 4.66 -13.43
C GLN A 264 -0.66 5.18 -12.46
N VAL A 265 0.22 6.02 -13.00
CA VAL A 265 1.42 6.51 -12.32
C VAL A 265 1.03 7.43 -11.15
N GLU A 266 1.73 7.28 -10.02
CA GLU A 266 1.55 8.04 -8.76
C GLU A 266 0.21 7.86 -8.04
N LEU A 267 -0.61 6.92 -8.50
CA LEU A 267 -1.87 6.58 -7.85
C LEU A 267 -1.76 5.23 -7.15
N PRO A 268 -2.03 5.13 -5.83
CA PRO A 268 -2.18 3.83 -5.19
C PRO A 268 -3.41 3.11 -5.75
N ALA A 269 -3.45 1.78 -5.67
CA ALA A 269 -4.52 0.97 -6.24
C ALA A 269 -5.90 1.34 -5.69
N LEU A 270 -6.00 1.78 -4.43
CA LEU A 270 -7.26 2.24 -3.85
C LEU A 270 -7.91 3.39 -4.67
N ALA A 271 -7.11 4.21 -5.36
CA ALA A 271 -7.61 5.30 -6.21
C ALA A 271 -8.40 4.78 -7.44
N ALA A 272 -8.24 3.50 -7.80
CA ALA A 272 -9.08 2.87 -8.81
C ALA A 272 -10.56 2.87 -8.41
N TRP A 273 -10.88 2.78 -7.11
CA TRP A 273 -12.27 2.67 -6.66
C TRP A 273 -13.13 3.90 -7.04
N PRO A 274 -12.76 5.14 -6.69
CA PRO A 274 -13.49 6.34 -7.14
C PRO A 274 -13.37 6.62 -8.64
N LEU A 275 -12.31 6.14 -9.31
CA LEU A 275 -12.20 6.21 -10.77
C LEU A 275 -13.19 5.30 -11.50
N ILE A 276 -13.59 4.20 -10.86
CA ILE A 276 -14.55 3.23 -11.40
C ILE A 276 -15.99 3.62 -11.02
N ASP A 277 -16.18 4.08 -9.80
CA ASP A 277 -17.48 4.45 -9.24
C ASP A 277 -17.41 5.85 -8.65
N ALA A 278 -17.96 6.82 -9.38
CA ALA A 278 -17.95 8.23 -9.02
C ALA A 278 -18.74 8.58 -7.74
N ALA A 279 -19.49 7.63 -7.17
CA ALA A 279 -20.14 7.81 -5.87
C ALA A 279 -19.32 7.26 -4.69
N VAL A 280 -18.10 6.78 -4.93
CA VAL A 280 -17.09 6.60 -3.89
C VAL A 280 -16.43 7.94 -3.62
N VAL A 281 -16.34 8.32 -2.35
CA VAL A 281 -15.58 9.50 -1.91
C VAL A 281 -14.24 9.03 -1.38
N MET A 282 -13.15 9.67 -1.80
CA MET A 282 -11.82 9.44 -1.26
C MET A 282 -11.25 10.74 -0.70
N GLU A 283 -10.73 10.67 0.52
CA GLU A 283 -10.03 11.76 1.21
C GLU A 283 -8.60 11.36 1.53
N ILE A 284 -7.73 12.36 1.63
CA ILE A 284 -6.31 12.21 1.99
C ILE A 284 -6.10 12.79 3.39
N ALA A 285 -5.34 12.09 4.22
CA ALA A 285 -4.91 12.59 5.53
C ALA A 285 -3.39 12.50 5.66
N ASP A 286 -2.72 13.66 5.61
CA ASP A 286 -1.28 13.78 5.84
C ASP A 286 -1.01 13.97 7.32
N LEU A 287 -0.26 13.03 7.91
CA LEU A 287 0.04 13.04 9.33
C LEU A 287 1.32 13.86 9.56
N PHE A 288 1.23 14.86 10.44
CA PHE A 288 2.36 15.76 10.72
C PHE A 288 3.64 15.01 11.10
N ALA A 289 4.73 15.28 10.35
CA ALA A 289 6.06 14.68 10.52
C ALA A 289 6.05 13.13 10.46
N ASP A 290 5.24 12.56 9.57
CA ASP A 290 5.11 11.12 9.31
C ASP A 290 4.56 10.92 7.89
N GLY A 291 3.67 9.95 7.65
CA GLY A 291 3.16 9.62 6.33
C GLY A 291 1.72 10.02 6.04
N ARG A 292 1.23 9.54 4.89
CA ARG A 292 -0.10 9.77 4.31
C ARG A 292 -1.02 8.55 4.49
N LEU A 293 -2.29 8.83 4.75
CA LEU A 293 -3.39 7.88 4.69
C LEU A 293 -4.37 8.28 3.58
N HIS A 294 -5.05 7.29 3.00
CA HIS A 294 -6.20 7.47 2.12
C HIS A 294 -7.42 6.82 2.74
N LEU A 295 -8.55 7.52 2.75
CA LEU A 295 -9.81 7.05 3.28
C LEU A 295 -10.83 7.06 2.16
N ALA A 296 -11.24 5.90 1.69
CA ALA A 296 -12.30 5.75 0.71
C ALA A 296 -13.59 5.26 1.40
N ALA A 297 -14.73 5.79 0.97
CA ALA A 297 -16.04 5.42 1.49
C ALA A 297 -17.06 5.33 0.37
N LYS A 298 -17.91 4.31 0.42
CA LYS A 298 -19.08 4.16 -0.44
C LYS A 298 -20.32 3.96 0.39
N VAL A 299 -21.38 4.68 0.01
CA VAL A 299 -22.69 4.60 0.66
C VAL A 299 -23.71 4.04 -0.34
N HIS A 300 -24.49 3.06 0.10
CA HIS A 300 -25.59 2.48 -0.66
C HIS A 300 -26.89 2.61 0.14
N ASP A 301 -27.89 3.25 -0.47
CA ASP A 301 -29.26 3.36 0.05
C ASP A 301 -30.10 2.19 -0.45
N TYR A 302 -30.70 1.42 0.46
CA TYR A 302 -31.63 0.34 0.08
C TYR A 302 -33.04 0.83 -0.28
N GLY A 303 -33.34 2.13 -0.09
CA GLY A 303 -34.67 2.71 -0.29
C GLY A 303 -35.69 2.32 0.78
N THR A 304 -35.25 1.62 1.82
CA THR A 304 -36.07 1.11 2.94
C THR A 304 -35.78 1.83 4.26
N GLY A 305 -34.98 2.90 4.22
CA GLY A 305 -34.41 3.54 5.41
C GLY A 305 -33.18 2.83 5.98
N LEU A 306 -32.74 1.74 5.34
CA LEU A 306 -31.48 1.06 5.63
C LEU A 306 -30.39 1.55 4.67
N TRP A 307 -29.17 1.63 5.19
CA TRP A 307 -27.99 2.09 4.48
C TRP A 307 -26.85 1.10 4.69
N ARG A 308 -26.04 0.89 3.65
CA ARG A 308 -24.76 0.17 3.74
C ARG A 308 -23.63 1.16 3.53
N TYR A 309 -22.65 1.12 4.42
CA TYR A 309 -21.41 1.87 4.33
C TYR A 309 -20.28 0.86 4.15
N GLU A 310 -19.43 1.07 3.15
CA GLU A 310 -18.16 0.35 2.98
C GLU A 310 -17.04 1.38 3.09
N TYR A 311 -16.05 1.09 3.92
CA TYR A 311 -14.86 1.91 4.09
C TYR A 311 -13.63 1.13 3.61
N ALA A 312 -12.60 1.85 3.18
CA ALA A 312 -11.29 1.31 2.90
C ALA A 312 -10.25 2.36 3.32
N ILE A 313 -9.37 2.00 4.25
CA ILE A 313 -8.40 2.91 4.84
C ILE A 313 -7.03 2.37 4.51
N HIS A 314 -6.34 3.04 3.59
CA HIS A 314 -5.02 2.68 3.11
C HIS A 314 -3.96 3.54 3.78
N ASN A 315 -2.98 2.91 4.40
CA ASN A 315 -1.80 3.60 4.90
C ASN A 315 -0.71 3.55 3.82
N LEU A 316 -0.43 4.68 3.15
CA LEU A 316 0.61 4.73 2.12
C LEU A 316 2.00 4.54 2.73
N ASN A 317 2.35 5.37 3.72
CA ASN A 317 3.71 5.40 4.27
C ASN A 317 3.82 5.91 5.73
N SER A 318 2.72 6.04 6.47
CA SER A 318 2.79 6.38 7.90
C SER A 318 3.45 5.25 8.68
N HIS A 319 4.59 5.56 9.31
CA HIS A 319 5.28 4.61 10.17
C HIS A 319 4.57 4.45 11.52
N ARG A 320 3.94 5.53 12.02
CA ARG A 320 3.17 5.47 13.27
C ARG A 320 1.99 4.50 13.20
N SER A 321 1.49 4.22 11.99
CA SER A 321 0.39 3.28 11.75
C SER A 321 -0.93 3.72 12.42
N VAL A 322 -2.02 2.98 12.19
CA VAL A 322 -3.32 3.26 12.82
C VAL A 322 -3.75 2.06 13.65
N GLN A 323 -4.14 2.30 14.91
CA GLN A 323 -4.59 1.26 15.84
C GLN A 323 -6.11 1.21 16.01
N ARG A 324 -6.81 2.30 15.74
CA ARG A 324 -8.27 2.43 15.90
C ARG A 324 -8.84 3.33 14.82
N VAL A 325 -9.98 2.93 14.29
CA VAL A 325 -10.85 3.73 13.44
C VAL A 325 -12.20 3.85 14.13
N GLU A 326 -12.75 5.06 14.16
CA GLU A 326 -14.04 5.34 14.77
C GLU A 326 -14.87 6.21 13.83
N ILE A 327 -16.08 5.75 13.54
CA ILE A 327 -17.05 6.44 12.70
C ILE A 327 -18.18 6.91 13.60
N ALA A 328 -18.36 8.23 13.66
CA ALA A 328 -19.49 8.81 14.35
C ALA A 328 -20.79 8.53 13.58
N VAL A 329 -21.84 8.15 14.30
CA VAL A 329 -23.18 7.95 13.78
C VAL A 329 -24.19 8.73 14.63
N PRO A 330 -25.36 9.11 14.09
CA PRO A 330 -26.40 9.72 14.91
C PRO A 330 -26.72 8.85 16.15
N PRO A 331 -26.76 9.44 17.36
CA PRO A 331 -27.13 8.69 18.56
C PRO A 331 -28.49 8.01 18.40
N GLY A 332 -28.56 6.73 18.74
CA GLY A 332 -29.75 5.89 18.58
C GLY A 332 -29.91 5.25 17.20
N SER A 333 -28.95 5.41 16.27
CA SER A 333 -28.94 4.67 15.00
C SER A 333 -28.93 3.16 15.22
N ALA A 334 -29.75 2.41 14.46
CA ALA A 334 -29.70 0.96 14.48
C ALA A 334 -28.50 0.46 13.67
N LEU A 335 -27.45 0.01 14.37
CA LEU A 335 -26.23 -0.54 13.76
C LEU A 335 -26.34 -2.06 13.64
N SER A 336 -25.98 -2.60 12.47
CA SER A 336 -25.92 -4.04 12.23
C SER A 336 -24.94 -4.36 11.11
N ASN A 337 -24.52 -5.63 11.02
CA ASN A 337 -23.65 -6.16 9.96
C ASN A 337 -22.32 -5.40 9.80
N ALA A 338 -21.77 -4.90 10.92
CA ALA A 338 -20.38 -4.43 10.96
C ALA A 338 -19.45 -5.63 10.75
N GLY A 339 -18.44 -5.46 9.90
CA GLY A 339 -17.43 -6.46 9.60
C GLY A 339 -16.06 -5.80 9.54
N PHE A 340 -15.04 -6.63 9.39
CA PHE A 340 -13.64 -6.20 9.27
C PHE A 340 -12.96 -7.07 8.22
N HIS A 341 -12.01 -6.50 7.48
CA HIS A 341 -11.12 -7.24 6.61
C HIS A 341 -9.75 -6.55 6.54
N ASP A 342 -8.68 -7.34 6.56
CA ASP A 342 -7.30 -6.93 6.36
C ASP A 342 -6.52 -7.96 5.52
N VAL A 343 -5.24 -7.69 5.29
CA VAL A 343 -4.30 -8.62 4.65
C VAL A 343 -3.44 -9.29 5.73
N ASP A 344 -3.15 -10.58 5.55
CA ASP A 344 -2.27 -11.33 6.45
C ASP A 344 -0.80 -10.89 6.32
N TYR A 345 -0.15 -10.61 7.45
CA TYR A 345 1.30 -10.61 7.56
C TYR A 345 1.83 -12.06 7.46
N HIS A 346 2.94 -12.26 6.76
CA HIS A 346 3.43 -13.61 6.42
C HIS A 346 4.97 -13.67 6.38
N SER A 347 5.51 -14.86 6.14
CA SER A 347 6.97 -15.13 6.02
C SER A 347 7.81 -14.79 7.26
N GLY A 348 7.20 -14.72 8.44
CA GLY A 348 7.90 -14.37 9.67
C GLY A 348 7.94 -12.87 9.99
N GLU A 349 7.08 -12.06 9.36
CA GLU A 349 6.71 -10.75 9.92
C GLU A 349 6.27 -10.93 11.40
N PRO A 350 6.70 -10.05 12.32
CA PRO A 350 6.47 -10.24 13.76
C PRO A 350 5.02 -9.93 14.16
N TYR A 351 4.23 -9.36 13.26
CA TYR A 351 2.90 -8.85 13.53
C TYR A 351 1.85 -9.95 13.63
N THR A 352 0.90 -9.79 14.53
CA THR A 352 -0.25 -10.69 14.66
C THR A 352 -1.25 -10.45 13.53
N ASN A 353 -1.88 -11.50 13.00
CA ASN A 353 -3.04 -11.42 12.09
C ASN A 353 -4.38 -11.53 12.85
N ALA A 354 -4.44 -10.98 14.07
CA ALA A 354 -5.68 -11.00 14.84
C ALA A 354 -6.61 -9.87 14.36
N ASP A 355 -7.83 -10.22 13.94
CA ASP A 355 -8.85 -9.26 13.52
C ASP A 355 -9.11 -8.18 14.57
N TRP A 356 -9.46 -6.99 14.09
CA TRP A 356 -9.85 -5.89 14.98
C TRP A 356 -11.17 -6.17 15.70
N THR A 357 -11.22 -5.77 16.96
CA THR A 357 -12.45 -5.80 17.74
C THR A 357 -13.39 -4.72 17.23
N ILE A 358 -14.67 -5.07 17.06
CA ILE A 358 -15.74 -4.16 16.66
C ILE A 358 -16.55 -3.76 17.89
N ASP A 359 -16.70 -2.46 18.10
CA ASP A 359 -17.54 -1.87 19.15
C ASP A 359 -18.59 -0.97 18.51
N ALA A 360 -19.85 -1.40 18.55
CA ALA A 360 -20.99 -0.67 17.97
C ALA A 360 -21.86 -0.09 19.08
N ASP A 361 -21.51 1.11 19.54
CA ASP A 361 -22.21 1.82 20.61
C ASP A 361 -23.19 2.86 20.03
N ALA A 362 -24.30 2.34 19.52
CA ALA A 362 -25.40 3.13 18.99
C ALA A 362 -25.94 4.20 19.97
N PRO A 363 -26.13 3.91 21.28
CA PRO A 363 -26.54 4.92 22.25
C PRO A 363 -25.58 6.12 22.35
N ASN A 364 -24.26 5.87 22.29
CA ASN A 364 -23.25 6.92 22.34
C ASN A 364 -22.79 7.43 20.96
N GLY A 365 -23.46 6.99 19.89
CA GLY A 365 -23.31 7.57 18.55
C GLY A 365 -22.01 7.23 17.84
N HIS A 366 -21.49 6.01 17.98
CA HIS A 366 -20.33 5.59 17.18
C HIS A 366 -20.30 4.09 16.89
N VAL A 367 -19.50 3.73 15.88
CA VAL A 367 -18.96 2.39 15.66
C VAL A 367 -17.44 2.50 15.54
N ALA A 368 -16.71 1.60 16.19
CA ALA A 368 -15.26 1.59 16.19
C ALA A 368 -14.70 0.20 15.90
N TRP A 369 -13.53 0.18 15.27
CA TRP A 369 -12.71 -1.00 15.07
C TRP A 369 -11.34 -0.72 15.65
N PHE A 370 -10.79 -1.67 16.41
CA PHE A 370 -9.48 -1.48 17.04
C PHE A 370 -8.77 -2.79 17.35
N GLY A 371 -7.44 -2.79 17.21
CA GLY A 371 -6.54 -3.82 17.74
C GLY A 371 -6.04 -3.49 19.15
N GLU A 372 -5.05 -4.23 19.64
CA GLU A 372 -4.36 -3.87 20.87
C GLU A 372 -3.56 -2.57 20.72
N THR A 373 -3.34 -1.84 21.82
CA THR A 373 -2.50 -0.64 21.80
C THR A 373 -1.02 -1.00 21.65
N GLN A 374 -0.23 -0.10 21.05
CA GLN A 374 1.23 -0.25 20.93
C GLN A 374 1.94 -0.54 22.27
N ALA A 375 1.42 0.01 23.38
CA ALA A 375 1.99 -0.20 24.71
C ALA A 375 1.68 -1.58 25.29
N ALA A 376 0.57 -2.20 24.88
CA ALA A 376 0.19 -3.55 25.29
C ALA A 376 0.91 -4.59 24.43
N ASN A 377 0.92 -4.38 23.11
CA ASN A 377 1.53 -5.29 22.16
C ASN A 377 2.07 -4.48 20.97
N ALA A 378 3.40 -4.33 20.90
CA ALA A 378 4.08 -3.60 19.82
C ALA A 378 3.93 -4.29 18.45
N ASN A 379 3.60 -5.58 18.48
CA ASN A 379 3.38 -6.43 17.32
C ASN A 379 1.89 -6.66 17.03
N ALA A 380 1.00 -5.90 17.67
CA ALA A 380 -0.41 -5.97 17.38
C ALA A 380 -0.69 -5.68 15.90
N ASN A 381 -1.80 -6.22 15.44
CA ASN A 381 -2.37 -5.90 14.15
C ASN A 381 -2.77 -4.41 14.12
N ALA A 382 -1.87 -3.55 13.65
CA ALA A 382 -2.16 -2.15 13.36
C ALA A 382 -2.18 -1.99 11.84
N LEU A 383 -2.90 -1.01 11.31
CA LEU A 383 -2.85 -0.64 9.89
C LEU A 383 -1.45 -0.08 9.58
N ARG A 384 -0.53 -0.97 9.22
CA ARG A 384 0.87 -0.66 8.87
C ARG A 384 0.95 -0.08 7.47
N TRP A 385 2.10 0.47 7.12
CA TRP A 385 2.31 1.08 5.81
C TRP A 385 2.19 0.04 4.67
N GLY A 386 1.72 0.50 3.52
CA GLY A 386 1.44 -0.33 2.36
C GLY A 386 0.29 -1.32 2.54
N THR A 387 -0.55 -1.16 3.59
CA THR A 387 -1.73 -2.00 3.82
C THR A 387 -3.06 -1.22 3.84
N THR A 388 -4.17 -1.91 3.54
CA THR A 388 -5.53 -1.37 3.50
C THR A 388 -6.50 -2.22 4.31
N TYR A 389 -7.22 -1.60 5.26
CA TYR A 389 -8.25 -2.28 6.06
C TYR A 389 -9.65 -1.79 5.68
N ASN A 390 -10.65 -2.66 5.79
CA ASN A 390 -12.04 -2.40 5.40
C ASN A 390 -13.03 -2.58 6.56
#